data_AF-A0A7Y7BI05-F1
#
_entry.id   AF-A0A7Y7BI05-F1
#
_cell.length_a   1.000
_cell.length_b   1.000
_cell.length_c   1.000
_cell.angle_alpha   90.00
_cell.angle_beta   90.00
_cell.angle_gamma   90.00
#
_symmetry.space_group_name_H-M   'P 1'
#
loop_
_entity.id
_entity.type
_entity.pdbx_description
1 polymer ?
#
loop_
_entity_poly.entity_id
_entity_poly.type
_entity_poly.pdbx_seq_one_letter_code
_entity_poly.pdbx_strand_id
1 'polypeptide(L)'
;MKRLFSLLMVITLITACTDFTTDKELMTGLKEDIGYLASDDLEGRAIGTDGEVLAARYIADKFKEIGLVPKGTDRYFQVFKVNKSTNPHEEAVIGTDGDGVTGRNVVGFIDNGAPYTIALGAHYDHLGYGNEGSLYRGEDAAIHNGADDNASGTAALIQLAKILSGKKSNYNYLFMAFSGEENGLWGSNYYSKNSTVAVDSINFMINMDMVGRMKEDKSLAINGVGTSPAWPAAVETANTDSLKIVTSESGVGPSDHTSFYLQDIPVLHLFTGQHPDYHRPSDDSDKINYEGMVKVIRYIERLIDELDSEEKLAFTATKDDSGSSPRFTVSLGVVPDYLYDGEGMRIDGVTEGKPAAAAGMEKGDIVMRLGDSTIVDMMGYMRALSAFELGDETTVEFKRGEEVKLSKIKF
;
A
#
# COMPACT_ATOMS: atom_id res chain seq x y z
N MET A 1 -77.62 -17.82 6.92
CA MET A 1 -76.48 -17.76 5.98
C MET A 1 -75.77 -16.41 6.16
N LYS A 2 -74.73 -16.34 7.00
CA LYS A 2 -73.85 -15.17 7.13
C LYS A 2 -72.49 -15.60 6.56
N ARG A 3 -72.11 -15.07 5.39
CA ARG A 3 -70.78 -15.30 4.80
C ARG A 3 -69.87 -14.18 5.28
N LEU A 4 -68.92 -14.53 6.13
CA LEU A 4 -67.82 -13.69 6.59
C LEU A 4 -66.75 -13.74 5.49
N PHE A 5 -66.54 -12.66 4.76
CA PHE A 5 -65.43 -12.51 3.82
C PHE A 5 -64.23 -12.01 4.62
N SER A 6 -63.34 -12.92 5.01
CA SER A 6 -62.04 -12.56 5.57
C SER A 6 -61.12 -12.16 4.41
N LEU A 7 -60.86 -10.86 4.30
CA LEU A 7 -59.87 -10.28 3.39
C LEU A 7 -58.47 -10.60 3.94
N LEU A 8 -57.82 -11.61 3.37
CA LEU A 8 -56.44 -11.95 3.70
C LEU A 8 -55.52 -10.96 2.97
N MET A 9 -55.08 -9.92 3.69
CA MET A 9 -54.08 -8.98 3.20
C MET A 9 -52.71 -9.67 3.22
N VAL A 10 -52.29 -10.22 2.09
CA VAL A 10 -50.95 -10.74 1.89
C VAL A 10 -49.99 -9.55 1.82
N ILE A 11 -49.33 -9.26 2.94
CA ILE A 11 -48.19 -8.35 2.97
C ILE A 11 -47.02 -9.12 2.37
N THR A 12 -46.80 -8.98 1.06
CA THR A 12 -45.51 -9.29 0.44
C THR A 12 -44.50 -8.30 0.99
N LEU A 13 -43.74 -8.70 2.01
CA LEU A 13 -42.47 -8.06 2.32
C LEU A 13 -41.58 -8.25 1.09
N ILE A 14 -41.47 -7.20 0.27
CA ILE A 14 -40.36 -7.07 -0.65
C ILE A 14 -39.15 -6.83 0.24
N THR A 15 -38.42 -7.90 0.55
CA THR A 15 -37.03 -7.76 1.00
C THR A 15 -36.31 -7.11 -0.16
N ALA A 16 -36.08 -5.80 -0.06
CA ALA A 16 -35.04 -5.18 -0.85
C ALA A 16 -33.75 -5.89 -0.43
N CYS A 17 -33.28 -6.83 -1.26
CA CYS A 17 -31.89 -7.26 -1.23
C CYS A 17 -31.10 -6.00 -1.56
N THR A 18 -30.68 -5.28 -0.52
CA THR A 18 -29.58 -4.35 -0.66
C THR A 18 -28.33 -5.22 -0.68
N ASP A 19 -27.75 -5.42 -1.87
CA ASP A 19 -26.49 -6.14 -2.10
C ASP A 19 -25.29 -5.35 -1.53
N PHE A 20 -25.39 -4.93 -0.26
CA PHE A 20 -24.32 -4.24 0.44
C PHE A 20 -23.49 -5.25 1.21
N THR A 21 -22.21 -5.37 0.87
CA THR A 21 -21.27 -6.19 1.64
C THR A 21 -21.19 -5.60 3.05
N THR A 22 -21.54 -6.37 4.08
CA THR A 22 -21.49 -5.92 5.47
C THR A 22 -20.06 -5.90 6.01
N ASP A 23 -19.79 -5.12 7.08
CA ASP A 23 -18.45 -5.09 7.71
C ASP A 23 -18.02 -6.46 8.24
N LYS A 24 -18.98 -7.30 8.64
CA LYS A 24 -18.72 -8.66 9.08
C LYS A 24 -18.28 -9.56 7.92
N GLU A 25 -18.94 -9.45 6.78
CA GLU A 25 -18.55 -10.19 5.57
C GLU A 25 -17.19 -9.71 5.06
N LEU A 26 -16.97 -8.39 5.07
CA LEU A 26 -15.70 -7.77 4.71
C LEU A 26 -14.55 -8.29 5.58
N MET A 27 -14.72 -8.26 6.90
CA MET A 27 -13.72 -8.77 7.84
C MET A 27 -13.48 -10.27 7.68
N THR A 28 -14.51 -11.05 7.33
CA THR A 28 -14.35 -12.49 7.07
C THR A 28 -13.53 -12.72 5.80
N GLY A 29 -13.82 -11.98 4.73
CA GLY A 29 -13.05 -12.02 3.48
C GLY A 29 -11.59 -11.61 3.68
N LEU A 30 -11.33 -10.53 4.41
CA LEU A 30 -9.96 -10.10 4.72
C LEU A 30 -9.15 -11.18 5.45
N LYS A 31 -9.75 -11.86 6.43
CA LYS A 31 -9.07 -12.95 7.17
C LYS A 31 -8.77 -14.15 6.28
N GLU A 32 -9.67 -14.47 5.36
CA GLU A 32 -9.46 -15.55 4.39
C GLU A 32 -8.35 -15.18 3.40
N ASP A 33 -8.44 -14.00 2.80
CA ASP A 33 -7.53 -13.54 1.76
C ASP A 33 -6.11 -13.36 2.31
N ILE A 34 -5.95 -12.67 3.45
CA ILE A 34 -4.63 -12.50 4.08
C ILE A 34 -4.10 -13.83 4.61
N GLY A 35 -4.96 -14.65 5.21
CA GLY A 35 -4.54 -15.95 5.75
C GLY A 35 -3.95 -16.87 4.68
N TYR A 36 -4.46 -16.82 3.44
CA TYR A 36 -3.87 -17.54 2.32
C TYR A 36 -2.66 -16.81 1.74
N LEU A 37 -2.80 -15.51 1.42
CA LEU A 37 -1.75 -14.74 0.76
C LEU A 37 -0.48 -14.66 1.59
N ALA A 38 -0.57 -14.61 2.92
CA ALA A 38 0.56 -14.58 3.85
C ALA A 38 0.91 -15.96 4.43
N SER A 39 0.53 -17.05 3.77
CA SER A 39 0.88 -18.41 4.23
C SER A 39 2.26 -18.85 3.74
N ASP A 40 2.91 -19.69 4.54
CA ASP A 40 4.18 -20.34 4.18
C ASP A 40 4.09 -21.15 2.88
N ASP A 41 2.89 -21.63 2.50
CA ASP A 41 2.64 -22.34 1.24
C ASP A 41 2.98 -21.50 -0.01
N LEU A 42 3.02 -20.18 0.14
CA LEU A 42 3.38 -19.23 -0.93
C LEU A 42 4.83 -18.76 -0.85
N GLU A 43 5.62 -19.27 0.08
CA GLU A 43 7.07 -19.05 0.18
C GLU A 43 7.48 -17.57 0.05
N GLY A 44 6.66 -16.65 0.57
CA GLY A 44 6.89 -15.21 0.55
C GLY A 44 6.75 -14.53 -0.82
N ARG A 45 6.12 -15.18 -1.80
CA ARG A 45 5.62 -14.58 -3.07
C ARG A 45 6.64 -13.78 -3.88
N ALA A 46 7.93 -14.11 -3.79
CA ALA A 46 8.95 -13.41 -4.59
C ALA A 46 8.69 -13.58 -6.09
N ILE A 47 8.87 -12.51 -6.87
CA ILE A 47 8.65 -12.52 -8.31
C ILE A 47 9.34 -13.71 -9.00
N GLY A 48 8.59 -14.40 -9.85
CA GLY A 48 9.07 -15.54 -10.63
C GLY A 48 9.17 -16.87 -9.88
N THR A 49 8.83 -16.91 -8.59
CA THR A 49 8.73 -18.17 -7.82
C THR A 49 7.39 -18.88 -8.05
N ASP A 50 7.30 -20.13 -7.62
CA ASP A 50 6.03 -20.87 -7.60
C ASP A 50 5.01 -20.20 -6.65
N GLY A 51 5.48 -19.61 -5.55
CA GLY A 51 4.69 -18.82 -4.62
C GLY A 51 4.00 -17.62 -5.27
N GLU A 52 4.72 -16.86 -6.11
CA GLU A 52 4.13 -15.77 -6.91
C GLU A 52 3.05 -16.30 -7.86
N VAL A 53 3.30 -17.44 -8.53
CA VAL A 53 2.34 -18.06 -9.45
C VAL A 53 1.06 -18.48 -8.72
N LEU A 54 1.20 -19.07 -7.54
CA LEU A 54 0.07 -19.50 -6.72
C LEU A 54 -0.75 -18.31 -6.21
N ALA A 55 -0.08 -17.24 -5.76
CA ALA A 55 -0.75 -16.00 -5.35
C ALA A 55 -1.49 -15.35 -6.53
N ALA A 56 -0.86 -15.24 -7.69
CA ALA A 56 -1.47 -14.67 -8.90
C ALA A 56 -2.74 -15.42 -9.31
N ARG A 57 -2.70 -16.77 -9.26
CA ARG A 57 -3.87 -17.61 -9.56
C ARG A 57 -4.99 -17.41 -8.55
N TYR A 58 -4.66 -17.38 -7.27
CA TYR A 58 -5.64 -17.11 -6.22
C TYR A 58 -6.38 -15.79 -6.44
N ILE A 59 -5.65 -14.70 -6.71
CA ILE A 59 -6.24 -13.39 -6.97
C ILE A 59 -7.12 -13.42 -8.23
N ALA A 60 -6.65 -14.07 -9.31
CA ALA A 60 -7.42 -14.22 -10.54
C ALA A 60 -8.71 -15.02 -10.32
N ASP A 61 -8.67 -16.07 -9.50
CA ASP A 61 -9.84 -16.86 -9.13
C ASP A 61 -10.82 -16.04 -8.28
N LYS A 62 -10.34 -15.24 -7.32
CA LYS A 62 -11.18 -14.30 -6.56
C LYS A 62 -11.84 -13.26 -7.47
N PHE A 63 -11.10 -12.65 -8.40
CA PHE A 63 -11.67 -11.73 -9.39
C PHE A 63 -12.75 -12.39 -10.25
N LYS A 64 -12.51 -13.64 -10.68
CA LYS A 64 -13.48 -14.42 -11.45
C LYS A 64 -14.73 -14.77 -10.64
N GLU A 65 -14.59 -15.15 -9.37
CA GLU A 65 -15.69 -15.45 -8.46
C GLU A 65 -16.58 -14.23 -8.23
N ILE A 66 -15.99 -13.04 -8.10
CA ILE A 66 -16.71 -11.76 -8.00
C ILE A 66 -17.39 -11.39 -9.32
N GLY A 67 -16.89 -11.89 -10.45
CA GLY A 67 -17.46 -11.65 -11.79
C GLY A 67 -16.77 -10.55 -12.59
N LEU A 68 -15.56 -10.15 -12.21
CA LEU A 68 -14.76 -9.19 -12.98
C LEU A 68 -14.42 -9.75 -14.36
N VAL A 69 -14.41 -8.91 -15.38
CA VAL A 69 -13.93 -9.25 -16.72
C VAL A 69 -12.39 -9.25 -16.73
N PRO A 70 -11.74 -10.28 -17.30
CA PRO A 70 -10.29 -10.29 -17.43
C PRO A 70 -9.78 -9.16 -18.34
N LYS A 71 -8.74 -8.44 -17.88
CA LYS A 71 -8.07 -7.37 -18.63
C LYS A 71 -6.54 -7.52 -18.65
N GLY A 72 -6.02 -8.73 -18.50
CA GLY A 72 -4.63 -9.05 -18.83
C GLY A 72 -4.41 -9.25 -20.33
N THR A 73 -3.15 -9.48 -20.73
CA THR A 73 -2.81 -9.88 -22.10
C THR A 73 -3.10 -11.36 -22.36
N ASP A 74 -3.17 -12.17 -21.31
CA ASP A 74 -3.71 -13.53 -21.29
C ASP A 74 -4.72 -13.67 -20.13
N ARG A 75 -6.01 -13.56 -20.45
CA ARG A 75 -7.10 -13.58 -19.46
C ARG A 75 -6.84 -12.55 -18.36
N TYR A 76 -6.76 -12.94 -17.08
CA TYR A 76 -6.45 -11.99 -15.99
C TYR A 76 -4.96 -11.64 -15.91
N PHE A 77 -4.07 -12.37 -16.57
CA PHE A 77 -2.64 -12.19 -16.40
C PHE A 77 -2.07 -11.25 -17.46
N GLN A 78 -1.29 -10.27 -17.03
CA GLN A 78 -0.36 -9.56 -17.88
C GLN A 78 1.06 -10.00 -17.49
N VAL A 79 1.62 -10.88 -18.30
CA VAL A 79 2.95 -11.46 -18.07
C VAL A 79 4.02 -10.56 -18.67
N PHE A 80 5.10 -10.36 -17.92
CA PHE A 80 6.28 -9.63 -18.35
C PHE A 80 7.54 -10.35 -17.87
N LYS A 81 8.68 -9.97 -18.45
CA LYS A 81 10.02 -10.46 -18.11
C LYS A 81 10.91 -9.30 -17.72
N VAL A 82 11.73 -9.54 -16.71
CA VAL A 82 12.70 -8.58 -16.20
C VAL A 82 14.10 -9.15 -16.30
N ASN A 83 14.91 -8.52 -17.14
CA ASN A 83 16.34 -8.83 -17.25
C ASN A 83 17.09 -7.86 -16.33
N LYS A 84 17.47 -8.33 -15.12
CA LYS A 84 18.34 -7.55 -14.22
C LYS A 84 19.68 -7.31 -14.94
N SER A 85 20.14 -6.06 -15.02
CA SER A 85 21.45 -5.76 -15.59
C SER A 85 22.56 -6.36 -14.72
N THR A 86 23.64 -6.82 -15.34
CA THR A 86 24.87 -7.22 -14.62
C THR A 86 25.64 -6.02 -14.08
N ASN A 87 25.26 -4.79 -14.49
CA ASN A 87 25.85 -3.54 -14.04
C ASN A 87 24.97 -2.90 -12.95
N PRO A 88 25.48 -2.64 -11.73
CA PRO A 88 24.71 -2.03 -10.65
C PRO A 88 24.29 -0.57 -10.89
N HIS A 89 24.69 0.04 -12.01
CA HIS A 89 24.30 1.39 -12.43
C HIS A 89 23.26 1.41 -13.56
N GLU A 90 22.80 0.26 -14.03
CA GLU A 90 21.80 0.17 -15.09
C GLU A 90 20.46 -0.31 -14.52
N GLU A 91 19.38 0.33 -14.96
CA GLU A 91 18.02 -0.09 -14.65
C GLU A 91 17.72 -1.47 -15.25
N ALA A 92 16.86 -2.23 -14.58
CA ALA A 92 16.41 -3.51 -15.12
C ALA A 92 15.60 -3.27 -16.41
N VAL A 93 15.83 -4.11 -17.42
CA VAL A 93 15.07 -4.03 -18.68
C VAL A 93 13.82 -4.89 -18.56
N ILE A 94 12.66 -4.24 -18.65
CA ILE A 94 11.34 -4.88 -18.54
C ILE A 94 10.69 -4.97 -19.93
N GLY A 95 10.21 -6.16 -20.30
CA GLY A 95 9.59 -6.43 -21.61
C GLY A 95 8.88 -7.78 -21.63
N THR A 96 8.68 -8.37 -22.82
CA THR A 96 8.11 -9.73 -22.97
C THR A 96 9.13 -10.79 -23.37
N ASP A 97 10.32 -10.36 -23.79
CA ASP A 97 11.37 -11.21 -24.37
C ASP A 97 12.59 -11.35 -23.43
N GLY A 98 13.41 -12.39 -23.66
CA GLY A 98 14.64 -12.67 -22.89
C GLY A 98 14.52 -13.82 -21.87
N ASP A 99 15.60 -14.09 -21.16
CA ASP A 99 15.72 -15.19 -20.17
C ASP A 99 15.61 -14.71 -18.71
N GLY A 100 15.13 -13.47 -18.52
CA GLY A 100 14.96 -12.84 -17.22
C GLY A 100 13.83 -13.43 -16.35
N VAL A 101 13.71 -12.88 -15.14
CA VAL A 101 12.68 -13.28 -14.18
C VAL A 101 11.30 -12.93 -14.74
N THR A 102 10.34 -13.86 -14.65
CA THR A 102 8.98 -13.65 -15.16
C THR A 102 8.07 -13.17 -14.04
N GLY A 103 7.45 -12.00 -14.22
CA GLY A 103 6.42 -11.45 -13.35
C GLY A 103 5.03 -11.49 -13.98
N ARG A 104 4.00 -11.45 -13.15
CA ARG A 104 2.60 -11.56 -13.57
C ARG A 104 1.75 -10.51 -12.86
N ASN A 105 1.35 -9.44 -13.55
CA ASN A 105 0.27 -8.61 -13.03
C ASN A 105 -1.07 -9.36 -13.18
N VAL A 106 -1.96 -9.20 -12.20
CA VAL A 106 -3.34 -9.73 -12.26
C VAL A 106 -4.30 -8.56 -12.44
N VAL A 107 -5.07 -8.56 -13.52
CA VAL A 107 -5.87 -7.42 -13.97
C VAL A 107 -7.31 -7.83 -14.24
N GLY A 108 -8.22 -7.29 -13.44
CA GLY A 108 -9.67 -7.49 -13.54
C GLY A 108 -10.42 -6.17 -13.75
N PHE A 109 -11.62 -6.23 -14.32
CA PHE A 109 -12.36 -5.05 -14.73
C PHE A 109 -13.86 -5.16 -14.48
N ILE A 110 -14.47 -4.07 -14.03
CA ILE A 110 -15.93 -3.89 -13.99
C ILE A 110 -16.28 -2.85 -15.06
N ASP A 111 -17.08 -3.28 -16.03
CA ASP A 111 -17.59 -2.43 -17.11
C ASP A 111 -18.99 -1.91 -16.75
N ASN A 112 -19.07 -0.63 -16.40
CA ASN A 112 -20.33 0.06 -16.14
C ASN A 112 -20.84 0.84 -17.38
N GLY A 113 -20.16 0.71 -18.52
CA GLY A 113 -20.43 1.50 -19.72
C GLY A 113 -20.05 2.98 -19.56
N ALA A 114 -19.18 3.28 -18.60
CA ALA A 114 -18.74 4.64 -18.29
C ALA A 114 -17.62 5.12 -19.23
N PRO A 115 -17.48 6.44 -19.44
CA PRO A 115 -16.40 7.00 -20.26
C PRO A 115 -15.02 6.92 -19.60
N TYR A 116 -14.97 6.89 -18.27
CA TYR A 116 -13.74 6.91 -17.49
C TYR A 116 -13.66 5.75 -16.50
N THR A 117 -12.44 5.43 -16.09
CA THR A 117 -12.08 4.27 -15.27
C THR A 117 -11.32 4.70 -14.04
N ILE A 118 -11.70 4.19 -12.87
CA ILE A 118 -10.89 4.29 -11.65
C ILE A 118 -9.95 3.08 -11.60
N ALA A 119 -8.65 3.35 -11.47
CA ALA A 119 -7.65 2.32 -11.23
C ALA A 119 -7.46 2.08 -9.72
N LEU A 120 -7.53 0.82 -9.31
CA LEU A 120 -7.30 0.38 -7.93
C LEU A 120 -6.12 -0.60 -7.94
N GLY A 121 -5.10 -0.32 -7.15
CA GLY A 121 -3.83 -1.03 -7.17
C GLY A 121 -3.34 -1.48 -5.80
N ALA A 122 -2.67 -2.63 -5.77
CA ALA A 122 -1.81 -3.09 -4.69
C ALA A 122 -0.78 -4.07 -5.28
N HIS A 123 0.42 -4.16 -4.74
CA HIS A 123 1.31 -5.28 -5.10
C HIS A 123 1.00 -6.50 -4.26
N TYR A 124 1.26 -7.67 -4.82
CA TYR A 124 1.06 -8.95 -4.15
C TYR A 124 2.33 -9.76 -3.99
N ASP A 125 3.43 -9.39 -4.63
CA ASP A 125 4.73 -10.00 -4.37
C ASP A 125 5.29 -9.55 -3.01
N HIS A 126 6.26 -10.31 -2.50
CA HIS A 126 7.07 -9.94 -1.35
C HIS A 126 8.48 -10.55 -1.46
N LEU A 127 9.27 -10.55 -0.37
CA LEU A 127 10.72 -10.82 -0.40
C LEU A 127 11.13 -12.30 -0.46
N GLY A 128 10.18 -13.24 -0.51
CA GLY A 128 10.48 -14.67 -0.49
C GLY A 128 11.22 -15.11 0.78
N TYR A 129 12.43 -15.65 0.62
CA TYR A 129 13.30 -16.03 1.74
C TYR A 129 14.19 -14.88 2.29
N GLY A 130 13.94 -13.62 1.88
CA GLY A 130 14.59 -12.45 2.45
C GLY A 130 15.97 -12.12 1.91
N ASN A 131 16.15 -12.21 0.59
CA ASN A 131 17.42 -11.86 -0.06
C ASN A 131 17.66 -10.34 -0.04
N GLU A 132 17.45 -9.68 -1.19
CA GLU A 132 17.55 -8.23 -1.31
C GLU A 132 16.35 -7.58 -0.61
N GLY A 133 16.57 -6.52 0.17
CA GLY A 133 15.51 -5.79 0.89
C GLY A 133 15.24 -6.24 2.33
N SER A 134 15.65 -7.46 2.74
CA SER A 134 15.34 -7.97 4.09
C SER A 134 16.02 -7.19 5.22
N LEU A 135 15.27 -6.97 6.31
CA LEU A 135 15.76 -6.42 7.57
C LEU A 135 16.04 -7.52 8.62
N TYR A 136 15.80 -8.78 8.30
CA TYR A 136 16.13 -9.93 9.15
C TYR A 136 17.63 -10.20 9.15
N ARG A 137 18.17 -10.55 10.32
CA ARG A 137 19.61 -10.78 10.56
C ARG A 137 19.90 -12.08 11.30
N GLY A 138 18.94 -13.01 11.31
CA GLY A 138 19.17 -14.35 11.84
C GLY A 138 20.07 -15.17 10.91
N GLU A 139 20.52 -16.32 11.42
CA GLU A 139 21.50 -17.16 10.73
C GLU A 139 20.88 -17.99 9.59
N ASP A 140 19.61 -18.38 9.74
CA ASP A 140 18.91 -19.24 8.78
C ASP A 140 18.00 -18.42 7.84
N ALA A 141 17.90 -18.84 6.58
CA ALA A 141 16.92 -18.28 5.66
C ALA A 141 15.50 -18.54 6.20
N ALA A 142 14.65 -17.51 6.12
CA ALA A 142 13.30 -17.56 6.67
C ALA A 142 12.30 -16.91 5.70
N ILE A 143 11.10 -17.48 5.65
CA ILE A 143 10.03 -17.00 4.78
C ILE A 143 9.58 -15.62 5.26
N HIS A 144 9.50 -14.67 4.35
CA HIS A 144 8.92 -13.37 4.57
C HIS A 144 7.48 -13.44 4.07
N ASN A 145 6.53 -13.64 4.99
CA ASN A 145 5.13 -13.82 4.62
C ASN A 145 4.46 -12.52 4.19
N GLY A 146 4.91 -11.36 4.62
CA GLY A 146 4.44 -10.08 4.09
C GLY A 146 2.93 -9.90 4.28
N ALA A 147 2.45 -10.14 5.51
CA ALA A 147 1.04 -10.03 5.83
C ALA A 147 0.52 -8.60 5.74
N ASP A 148 1.29 -7.63 6.24
CA ASP A 148 0.99 -6.23 6.00
C ASP A 148 1.53 -5.81 4.64
N ASP A 149 2.72 -6.28 4.28
CA ASP A 149 3.48 -5.89 3.09
C ASP A 149 3.59 -7.03 2.03
N ASN A 150 2.69 -7.14 1.07
CA ASN A 150 1.47 -6.37 0.91
C ASN A 150 0.24 -7.25 0.68
N ALA A 151 0.15 -8.36 1.43
CA ALA A 151 -1.08 -9.16 1.47
C ALA A 151 -2.28 -8.32 1.96
N SER A 152 -2.06 -7.33 2.84
CA SER A 152 -3.11 -6.44 3.34
C SER A 152 -3.72 -5.57 2.22
N GLY A 153 -2.90 -4.92 1.39
CA GLY A 153 -3.38 -4.12 0.26
C GLY A 153 -4.03 -4.98 -0.81
N THR A 154 -3.46 -6.15 -1.11
CA THR A 154 -4.05 -7.10 -2.06
C THR A 154 -5.40 -7.63 -1.59
N ALA A 155 -5.55 -7.95 -0.30
CA ALA A 155 -6.84 -8.35 0.26
C ALA A 155 -7.85 -7.18 0.24
N ALA A 156 -7.41 -5.96 0.56
CA ALA A 156 -8.26 -4.78 0.44
C ALA A 156 -8.75 -4.55 -0.99
N LEU A 157 -7.88 -4.75 -2.00
CA LEU A 157 -8.22 -4.69 -3.42
C LEU A 157 -9.31 -5.71 -3.80
N ILE A 158 -9.17 -6.98 -3.38
CA ILE A 158 -10.17 -8.04 -3.62
C ILE A 158 -11.52 -7.66 -3.00
N GLN A 159 -11.51 -7.16 -1.77
CA GLN A 159 -12.74 -6.79 -1.08
C GLN A 159 -13.41 -5.53 -1.65
N LEU A 160 -12.62 -4.54 -2.09
CA LEU A 160 -13.15 -3.41 -2.86
C LEU A 160 -13.78 -3.85 -4.17
N ALA A 161 -13.17 -4.82 -4.88
CA ALA A 161 -13.78 -5.39 -6.08
C ALA A 161 -15.16 -5.99 -5.80
N LYS A 162 -15.29 -6.72 -4.69
CA LYS A 162 -16.59 -7.26 -4.24
C LYS A 162 -17.61 -6.16 -3.95
N ILE A 163 -17.23 -5.13 -3.19
CA ILE A 163 -18.12 -3.99 -2.85
C ILE A 163 -18.57 -3.27 -4.12
N LEU A 164 -17.63 -2.90 -4.99
CA LEU A 164 -17.88 -2.09 -6.18
C LEU A 164 -18.63 -2.86 -7.26
N SER A 165 -18.50 -4.19 -7.34
CA SER A 165 -19.29 -5.03 -8.25
C SER A 165 -20.80 -4.98 -7.99
N GLY A 166 -21.21 -4.70 -6.75
CA GLY A 166 -22.62 -4.55 -6.36
C GLY A 166 -23.18 -3.14 -6.52
N LYS A 167 -22.35 -2.17 -6.94
CA LYS A 167 -22.74 -0.75 -7.01
C LYS A 167 -22.94 -0.29 -8.45
N LYS A 168 -23.91 0.61 -8.63
CA LYS A 168 -23.97 1.47 -9.81
C LYS A 168 -22.97 2.60 -9.63
N SER A 169 -22.26 2.95 -10.69
CA SER A 169 -21.27 4.02 -10.68
C SER A 169 -21.18 4.66 -12.07
N ASN A 170 -20.78 5.92 -12.10
CA ASN A 170 -20.46 6.67 -13.32
C ASN A 170 -19.04 6.40 -13.84
N TYR A 171 -18.31 5.46 -13.21
CA TYR A 171 -17.00 4.99 -13.62
C TYR A 171 -16.97 3.49 -13.88
N ASN A 172 -16.04 3.07 -14.74
CA ASN A 172 -15.57 1.68 -14.77
C ASN A 172 -14.52 1.50 -13.67
N TYR A 173 -14.23 0.25 -13.31
CA TYR A 173 -13.20 -0.06 -12.32
C TYR A 173 -12.18 -1.03 -12.87
N LEU A 174 -10.90 -0.69 -12.73
CA LEU A 174 -9.76 -1.52 -13.11
C LEU A 174 -8.99 -1.92 -11.86
N PHE A 175 -9.00 -3.20 -11.52
CA PHE A 175 -8.32 -3.76 -10.35
C PHE A 175 -7.02 -4.41 -10.79
N MET A 176 -5.92 -4.03 -10.15
CA MET A 176 -4.58 -4.48 -10.51
C MET A 176 -3.82 -4.96 -9.28
N ALA A 177 -3.44 -6.24 -9.28
CA ALA A 177 -2.46 -6.76 -8.35
C ALA A 177 -1.10 -6.83 -9.06
N PHE A 178 -0.12 -6.05 -8.61
CA PHE A 178 1.20 -5.92 -9.24
C PHE A 178 2.21 -6.94 -8.71
N SER A 179 3.11 -7.37 -9.59
CA SER A 179 4.25 -8.24 -9.26
C SER A 179 5.57 -7.48 -9.44
N GLY A 180 6.58 -7.74 -8.62
CA GLY A 180 7.90 -7.11 -8.67
C GLY A 180 7.94 -5.68 -8.16
N GLU A 181 7.05 -5.28 -7.25
CA GLU A 181 7.10 -3.96 -6.60
C GLU A 181 8.40 -3.83 -5.79
N GLU A 182 8.70 -4.86 -5.01
CA GLU A 182 9.83 -4.95 -4.07
C GLU A 182 11.21 -4.86 -4.76
N ASN A 183 11.21 -4.99 -6.09
CA ASN A 183 12.39 -4.93 -6.93
C ASN A 183 12.51 -3.61 -7.72
N GLY A 184 11.62 -2.65 -7.44
CA GLY A 184 11.59 -1.33 -8.06
C GLY A 184 10.41 -1.12 -8.98
N LEU A 185 9.19 -1.41 -8.51
CA LEU A 185 7.91 -1.10 -9.18
C LEU A 185 7.76 -1.76 -10.56
N TRP A 186 8.33 -2.95 -10.78
CA TRP A 186 8.44 -3.51 -12.13
C TRP A 186 7.09 -3.78 -12.78
N GLY A 187 6.15 -4.34 -12.02
CA GLY A 187 4.81 -4.66 -12.51
C GLY A 187 4.00 -3.43 -12.88
N SER A 188 3.91 -2.44 -11.99
CA SER A 188 3.17 -1.20 -12.26
C SER A 188 3.82 -0.38 -13.36
N ASN A 189 5.16 -0.34 -13.43
CA ASN A 189 5.90 0.35 -14.49
C ASN A 189 5.65 -0.29 -15.87
N TYR A 190 5.63 -1.62 -15.92
CA TYR A 190 5.31 -2.34 -17.14
C TYR A 190 3.85 -2.08 -17.56
N TYR A 191 2.91 -2.17 -16.61
CA TYR A 191 1.49 -1.94 -16.89
C TYR A 191 1.26 -0.54 -17.42
N SER A 192 1.79 0.50 -16.76
CA SER A 192 1.51 1.88 -17.15
C SER A 192 1.99 2.20 -18.58
N LYS A 193 3.11 1.58 -19.00
CA LYS A 193 3.65 1.70 -20.37
C LYS A 193 2.99 0.77 -21.40
N ASN A 194 2.31 -0.29 -20.95
CA ASN A 194 1.69 -1.32 -21.80
C ASN A 194 0.25 -1.60 -21.38
N SER A 195 -0.50 -0.53 -21.06
CA SER A 195 -1.83 -0.62 -20.47
C SER A 195 -2.79 -1.38 -21.39
N THR A 196 -3.63 -2.21 -20.78
CA THR A 196 -4.66 -3.00 -21.47
C THR A 196 -6.00 -2.27 -21.60
N VAL A 197 -6.07 -1.06 -21.05
CA VAL A 197 -7.11 -0.06 -21.30
C VAL A 197 -6.47 1.22 -21.83
N ALA A 198 -7.25 2.10 -22.48
CA ALA A 198 -6.72 3.38 -22.92
C ALA A 198 -6.26 4.20 -21.71
N VAL A 199 -4.99 4.61 -21.67
CA VAL A 199 -4.41 5.35 -20.54
C VAL A 199 -5.20 6.63 -20.26
N ASP A 200 -5.60 7.36 -21.30
CA ASP A 200 -6.42 8.58 -21.19
C ASP A 200 -7.82 8.35 -20.59
N SER A 201 -8.30 7.11 -20.58
CA SER A 201 -9.57 6.73 -19.95
C SER A 201 -9.44 6.48 -18.45
N ILE A 202 -8.22 6.35 -17.91
CA ILE A 202 -7.99 6.26 -16.47
C ILE A 202 -8.17 7.67 -15.88
N ASN A 203 -9.13 7.82 -14.98
CA ASN A 203 -9.43 9.09 -14.34
C ASN A 203 -8.43 9.39 -13.23
N PHE A 204 -8.26 8.43 -12.32
CA PHE A 204 -7.32 8.48 -11.21
C PHE A 204 -6.99 7.07 -10.73
N MET A 205 -5.91 6.97 -9.96
CA MET A 205 -5.44 5.72 -9.38
C MET A 205 -5.36 5.81 -7.86
N ILE A 206 -5.91 4.81 -7.18
CA ILE A 206 -5.79 4.64 -5.72
C ILE A 206 -4.96 3.39 -5.47
N ASN A 207 -3.79 3.55 -4.82
CA ASN A 207 -2.92 2.46 -4.41
C ASN A 207 -3.06 2.16 -2.92
N MET A 208 -3.04 0.88 -2.56
CA MET A 208 -3.04 0.42 -1.17
C MET A 208 -1.75 -0.36 -0.92
N ASP A 209 -1.02 0.09 0.09
CA ASP A 209 0.24 -0.52 0.49
C ASP A 209 0.32 -0.51 2.01
N MET A 210 0.54 -1.69 2.63
CA MET A 210 0.63 -1.82 4.08
C MET A 210 -0.52 -1.12 4.82
N VAL A 211 -1.75 -1.59 4.58
CA VAL A 211 -3.00 -1.02 5.12
C VAL A 211 -3.57 -1.84 6.28
N GLY A 212 -2.83 -2.85 6.75
CA GLY A 212 -3.22 -3.82 7.77
C GLY A 212 -2.76 -3.51 9.19
N ARG A 213 -1.89 -2.51 9.41
CA ARG A 213 -1.29 -2.22 10.73
C ARG A 213 -1.71 -0.88 11.33
N MET A 214 -2.95 -0.44 11.05
CA MET A 214 -3.52 0.78 11.63
C MET A 214 -3.32 0.83 13.15
N LYS A 215 -2.70 1.91 13.61
CA LYS A 215 -2.37 2.17 15.02
C LYS A 215 -3.62 2.57 15.83
N GLU A 216 -3.50 2.57 17.16
CA GLU A 216 -4.59 2.94 18.07
C GLU A 216 -5.08 4.39 17.88
N ASP A 217 -4.18 5.29 17.47
CA ASP A 217 -4.51 6.69 17.14
C ASP A 217 -5.23 6.85 15.79
N LYS A 218 -5.47 5.73 15.09
CA LYS A 218 -6.19 5.64 13.80
C LYS A 218 -5.52 6.47 12.70
N SER A 219 -4.20 6.58 12.74
CA SER A 219 -3.44 7.27 11.70
C SER A 219 -3.53 6.54 10.36
N LEU A 220 -3.73 7.32 9.29
CA LEU A 220 -3.74 6.86 7.91
C LEU A 220 -3.00 7.90 7.06
N ALA A 221 -1.89 7.53 6.44
CA ALA A 221 -1.25 8.36 5.44
C ALA A 221 -2.01 8.30 4.12
N ILE A 222 -2.18 9.46 3.49
CA ILE A 222 -2.67 9.61 2.13
C ILE A 222 -1.67 10.49 1.38
N ASN A 223 -0.87 9.87 0.53
CA ASN A 223 0.12 10.55 -0.30
C ASN A 223 -0.47 10.87 -1.68
N GLY A 224 0.09 11.86 -2.38
CA GLY A 224 -0.36 12.26 -3.72
C GLY A 224 -1.52 13.27 -3.73
N VAL A 225 -1.87 13.86 -2.59
CA VAL A 225 -3.02 14.79 -2.47
C VAL A 225 -2.83 16.05 -3.32
N GLY A 226 -1.58 16.39 -3.68
CA GLY A 226 -1.27 17.51 -4.57
C GLY A 226 -1.48 17.22 -6.06
N THR A 227 -1.78 15.97 -6.44
CA THR A 227 -1.90 15.55 -7.84
C THR A 227 -3.22 15.93 -8.50
N SER A 228 -4.18 16.45 -7.73
CA SER A 228 -5.44 17.01 -8.24
C SER A 228 -6.00 18.04 -7.26
N PRO A 229 -6.55 19.17 -7.75
CA PRO A 229 -7.22 20.15 -6.89
C PRO A 229 -8.50 19.61 -6.23
N ALA A 230 -9.03 18.46 -6.68
CA ALA A 230 -10.20 17.84 -6.08
C ALA A 230 -9.88 17.06 -4.80
N TRP A 231 -8.62 16.65 -4.61
CA TRP A 231 -8.27 15.75 -3.50
C TRP A 231 -8.48 16.33 -2.11
N PRO A 232 -8.09 17.58 -1.78
CA PRO A 232 -8.20 18.06 -0.41
C PRO A 232 -9.63 17.98 0.14
N ALA A 233 -10.62 18.41 -0.66
CA ALA A 233 -12.02 18.38 -0.26
C ALA A 233 -12.58 16.95 -0.21
N ALA A 234 -12.26 16.11 -1.19
CA ALA A 234 -12.76 14.73 -1.24
C ALA A 234 -12.18 13.87 -0.09
N VAL A 235 -10.89 14.06 0.22
CA VAL A 235 -10.19 13.38 1.32
C VAL A 235 -10.81 13.74 2.68
N GLU A 236 -11.14 15.02 2.88
CA GLU A 236 -11.80 15.50 4.09
C GLU A 236 -13.23 14.96 4.21
N THR A 237 -14.05 15.09 3.16
CA THR A 237 -15.44 14.63 3.15
C THR A 237 -15.58 13.13 3.38
N ALA A 238 -14.68 12.32 2.82
CA ALA A 238 -14.70 10.87 2.97
C ALA A 238 -14.40 10.38 4.41
N ASN A 239 -13.83 11.25 5.28
CA ASN A 239 -13.35 10.88 6.61
C ASN A 239 -14.46 10.86 7.69
N THR A 240 -15.51 10.06 7.48
CA THR A 240 -16.63 9.97 8.44
C THR A 240 -16.28 9.17 9.72
N ASP A 241 -15.21 8.38 9.69
CA ASP A 241 -14.77 7.52 10.81
C ASP A 241 -13.80 8.23 11.78
N SER A 242 -13.54 9.52 11.55
CA SER A 242 -12.61 10.33 12.34
C SER A 242 -11.22 9.69 12.43
N LEU A 243 -10.72 9.25 11.27
CA LEU A 243 -9.33 8.82 11.12
C LEU A 243 -8.40 10.03 11.27
N LYS A 244 -7.20 9.81 11.81
CA LYS A 244 -6.15 10.82 11.80
C LYS A 244 -5.46 10.78 10.43
N ILE A 245 -5.97 11.56 9.49
CA ILE A 245 -5.41 11.62 8.14
C ILE A 245 -4.13 12.45 8.15
N VAL A 246 -3.04 11.87 7.64
CA VAL A 246 -1.76 12.55 7.43
C VAL A 246 -1.52 12.63 5.92
N THR A 247 -1.51 13.84 5.36
CA THR A 247 -1.40 14.03 3.91
C THR A 247 -0.01 14.42 3.45
N SER A 248 0.36 14.01 2.23
CA SER A 248 1.52 14.56 1.52
C SER A 248 1.16 14.91 0.07
N GLU A 249 1.80 15.95 -0.46
CA GLU A 249 1.43 16.50 -1.77
C GLU A 249 2.00 15.68 -2.94
N SER A 250 3.26 15.22 -2.83
CA SER A 250 4.01 14.56 -3.91
C SER A 250 3.27 13.35 -4.49
N GLY A 251 3.14 13.30 -5.81
CA GLY A 251 2.69 12.11 -6.55
C GLY A 251 3.76 11.04 -6.73
N VAL A 252 5.00 11.34 -6.35
CA VAL A 252 6.12 10.38 -6.32
C VAL A 252 6.32 9.85 -4.90
N GLY A 253 6.33 8.53 -4.76
CA GLY A 253 6.59 7.81 -3.53
C GLY A 253 7.12 6.39 -3.77
N PRO A 254 7.49 5.67 -2.71
CA PRO A 254 8.09 4.33 -2.81
C PRO A 254 7.01 3.24 -2.94
N SER A 255 6.09 3.39 -3.91
CA SER A 255 5.03 2.40 -4.17
C SER A 255 4.44 2.61 -5.57
N ASP A 256 3.58 1.69 -6.03
CA ASP A 256 3.13 1.55 -7.42
C ASP A 256 2.41 2.76 -8.03
N HIS A 257 1.79 3.61 -7.20
CA HIS A 257 1.14 4.85 -7.64
C HIS A 257 2.08 5.75 -8.47
N THR A 258 3.38 5.74 -8.17
CA THR A 258 4.38 6.52 -8.91
C THR A 258 4.37 6.19 -10.40
N SER A 259 4.17 4.93 -10.78
CA SER A 259 4.13 4.50 -12.19
C SER A 259 2.96 5.12 -12.96
N PHE A 260 1.87 5.48 -12.28
CA PHE A 260 0.69 6.13 -12.85
C PHE A 260 0.80 7.66 -12.82
N TYR A 261 1.35 8.22 -11.74
CA TYR A 261 1.67 9.65 -11.67
C TYR A 261 2.57 10.09 -12.83
N LEU A 262 3.57 9.27 -13.19
CA LEU A 262 4.45 9.50 -14.33
C LEU A 262 3.76 9.41 -15.71
N GLN A 263 2.47 9.05 -15.75
CA GLN A 263 1.62 9.09 -16.93
C GLN A 263 0.59 10.24 -16.87
N ASP A 264 0.83 11.26 -16.03
CA ASP A 264 -0.06 12.40 -15.81
C ASP A 264 -1.46 12.01 -15.28
N ILE A 265 -1.53 10.94 -14.48
CA ILE A 265 -2.75 10.48 -13.83
C ILE A 265 -2.75 10.97 -12.36
N PRO A 266 -3.83 11.59 -11.85
CA PRO A 266 -4.00 11.86 -10.44
C PRO A 266 -3.92 10.57 -9.62
N VAL A 267 -3.13 10.58 -8.54
CA VAL A 267 -2.92 9.39 -7.72
C VAL A 267 -3.13 9.67 -6.23
N LEU A 268 -3.58 8.65 -5.53
CA LEU A 268 -3.50 8.58 -4.07
C LEU A 268 -2.84 7.27 -3.66
N HIS A 269 -2.03 7.32 -2.61
CA HIS A 269 -1.43 6.15 -1.99
C HIS A 269 -1.77 6.13 -0.50
N LEU A 270 -2.47 5.07 -0.08
CA LEU A 270 -2.91 4.86 1.29
C LEU A 270 -2.00 3.89 2.02
N PHE A 271 -1.54 4.29 3.20
CA PHE A 271 -0.54 3.59 3.99
C PHE A 271 -0.80 3.73 5.50
N THR A 272 -0.67 2.65 6.27
CA THR A 272 -0.86 2.68 7.73
C THR A 272 0.42 2.84 8.55
N GLY A 273 1.53 3.13 7.88
CA GLY A 273 2.82 3.39 8.50
C GLY A 273 3.68 2.14 8.62
N GLN A 274 4.99 2.31 8.76
CA GLN A 274 5.89 1.18 9.04
C GLN A 274 5.65 0.63 10.44
N HIS A 275 6.13 -0.58 10.67
CA HIS A 275 6.10 -1.27 11.95
C HIS A 275 7.39 -2.11 12.14
N PRO A 276 7.69 -2.58 13.37
CA PRO A 276 8.92 -3.31 13.65
C PRO A 276 9.14 -4.61 12.84
N ASP A 277 8.06 -5.19 12.33
CA ASP A 277 8.07 -6.44 11.54
C ASP A 277 8.30 -6.20 10.03
N TYR A 278 8.31 -4.95 9.56
CA TYR A 278 8.50 -4.60 8.15
C TYR A 278 9.76 -5.26 7.56
N HIS A 279 9.62 -5.89 6.38
CA HIS A 279 10.69 -6.64 5.70
C HIS A 279 11.36 -7.72 6.59
N ARG A 280 10.59 -8.38 7.45
CA ARG A 280 11.05 -9.49 8.30
C ARG A 280 10.09 -10.69 8.21
N PRO A 281 10.55 -11.90 8.55
CA PRO A 281 9.71 -13.08 8.68
C PRO A 281 8.55 -12.94 9.67
N SER A 282 8.62 -11.97 10.59
CA SER A 282 7.58 -11.74 11.59
C SER A 282 6.41 -10.90 11.10
N ASP A 283 6.44 -10.40 9.85
CA ASP A 283 5.26 -9.76 9.25
C ASP A 283 4.23 -10.82 8.85
N ASP A 284 3.44 -11.25 9.84
CA ASP A 284 2.51 -12.37 9.74
C ASP A 284 1.06 -11.96 10.10
N SER A 285 0.13 -12.77 9.61
CA SER A 285 -1.32 -12.60 9.64
C SER A 285 -1.92 -12.42 11.04
N ASP A 286 -1.25 -12.90 12.10
CA ASP A 286 -1.67 -12.74 13.49
C ASP A 286 -1.49 -11.30 14.01
N LYS A 287 -0.71 -10.47 13.31
CA LYS A 287 -0.46 -9.06 13.67
C LYS A 287 -1.40 -8.06 13.03
N ILE A 288 -2.23 -8.51 12.10
CA ILE A 288 -3.10 -7.62 11.32
C ILE A 288 -4.25 -7.07 12.16
N ASN A 289 -4.47 -5.76 12.05
CA ASN A 289 -5.62 -5.06 12.59
C ASN A 289 -6.76 -5.04 11.54
N TYR A 290 -7.54 -6.11 11.50
CA TYR A 290 -8.65 -6.28 10.55
C TYR A 290 -9.73 -5.20 10.70
N GLU A 291 -10.03 -4.74 11.91
CA GLU A 291 -10.97 -3.65 12.15
C GLU A 291 -10.45 -2.32 11.56
N GLY A 292 -9.14 -2.10 11.61
CA GLY A 292 -8.46 -0.99 10.94
C GLY A 292 -8.60 -1.05 9.43
N MET A 293 -8.35 -2.22 8.84
CA MET A 293 -8.51 -2.44 7.39
C MET A 293 -9.93 -2.18 6.91
N VAL A 294 -10.95 -2.62 7.67
CA VAL A 294 -12.35 -2.32 7.35
C VAL A 294 -12.56 -0.81 7.21
N LYS A 295 -11.98 0.01 8.11
CA LYS A 295 -12.08 1.47 8.02
C LYS A 295 -11.37 2.04 6.80
N VAL A 296 -10.20 1.52 6.45
CA VAL A 296 -9.48 1.94 5.22
C VAL A 296 -10.32 1.65 3.99
N ILE A 297 -10.89 0.45 3.88
CA ILE A 297 -11.72 0.04 2.74
C ILE A 297 -13.00 0.89 2.65
N ARG A 298 -13.68 1.13 3.78
CA ARG A 298 -14.84 2.02 3.83
C ARG A 298 -14.50 3.46 3.52
N TYR A 299 -13.32 3.92 3.91
CA TYR A 299 -12.82 5.24 3.54
C TYR A 299 -12.63 5.35 2.03
N ILE A 300 -11.97 4.38 1.40
CA ILE A 300 -11.79 4.34 -0.07
C ILE A 300 -13.14 4.27 -0.78
N GLU A 301 -14.06 3.44 -0.30
CA GLU A 301 -15.42 3.34 -0.83
C GLU A 301 -16.14 4.69 -0.82
N ARG A 302 -16.12 5.42 0.31
CA ARG A 302 -16.73 6.75 0.42
C ARG A 302 -16.02 7.79 -0.44
N LEU A 303 -14.70 7.71 -0.55
CA LEU A 303 -13.92 8.59 -1.41
C LEU A 303 -14.31 8.42 -2.88
N ILE A 304 -14.47 7.18 -3.34
CA ILE A 304 -14.96 6.88 -4.69
C ILE A 304 -16.39 7.41 -4.86
N ASP A 305 -17.28 7.15 -3.90
CA ASP A 305 -18.67 7.61 -3.96
C ASP A 305 -18.76 9.16 -4.02
N GLU A 306 -17.90 9.88 -3.29
CA GLU A 306 -17.83 11.36 -3.30
C GLU A 306 -17.42 11.90 -4.69
N LEU A 307 -16.60 11.16 -5.42
CA LEU A 307 -16.07 11.56 -6.72
C LEU A 307 -16.91 11.05 -7.90
N ASP A 308 -17.92 10.20 -7.64
CA ASP A 308 -18.76 9.59 -8.67
C ASP A 308 -19.58 10.62 -9.46
N SER A 309 -19.73 11.85 -8.94
CA SER A 309 -20.35 12.96 -9.68
C SER A 309 -19.40 13.73 -10.59
N GLU A 310 -18.09 13.56 -10.44
CA GLU A 310 -17.09 14.21 -11.30
C GLU A 310 -16.98 13.44 -12.62
N GLU A 311 -16.71 14.13 -13.74
CA GLU A 311 -16.46 13.43 -15.01
C GLU A 311 -15.02 12.93 -15.09
N LYS A 312 -14.04 13.85 -15.01
CA LYS A 312 -12.61 13.57 -15.01
C LYS A 312 -11.89 14.57 -14.13
N LEU A 313 -11.04 14.08 -13.24
CA LEU A 313 -10.21 14.90 -12.37
C LEU A 313 -9.10 15.58 -13.16
N ALA A 314 -8.81 16.82 -12.78
CA ALA A 314 -7.68 17.55 -13.32
C ALA A 314 -6.38 17.02 -12.70
N PHE A 315 -5.36 16.79 -13.54
CA PHE A 315 -4.01 16.47 -13.09
C PHE A 315 -3.23 17.74 -12.76
N THR A 316 -2.52 17.70 -11.64
CA THR A 316 -1.54 18.70 -11.23
C THR A 316 -0.20 18.01 -11.03
N ALA A 317 0.79 18.38 -11.84
CA ALA A 317 2.17 17.95 -11.58
C ALA A 317 2.64 18.55 -10.26
N THR A 318 3.09 17.70 -9.34
CA THR A 318 3.58 18.10 -8.03
C THR A 318 5.05 18.46 -8.13
N LYS A 319 5.52 19.39 -7.28
CA LYS A 319 6.95 19.60 -7.15
C LYS A 319 7.58 18.34 -6.59
N ASP A 320 8.60 17.86 -7.26
CA ASP A 320 9.47 16.83 -6.75
C ASP A 320 10.14 17.34 -5.46
N ASP A 321 9.58 16.96 -4.31
CA ASP A 321 10.31 17.01 -3.03
C ASP A 321 11.40 15.90 -2.99
N SER A 322 11.51 15.11 -4.05
CA SER A 322 12.61 14.19 -4.37
C SER A 322 13.94 14.90 -4.69
N GLY A 323 14.14 16.13 -4.17
CA GLY A 323 15.44 16.77 -4.10
C GLY A 323 16.43 15.88 -3.36
N SER A 324 17.08 14.99 -4.11
CA SER A 324 17.99 13.93 -3.68
C SER A 324 17.50 13.20 -2.42
N SER A 325 16.76 12.10 -2.55
CA SER A 325 16.72 11.09 -1.46
C SER A 325 18.17 10.78 -1.11
N PRO A 326 18.66 11.22 0.06
CA PRO A 326 20.09 11.21 0.30
C PRO A 326 20.54 9.75 0.39
N ARG A 327 21.65 9.39 -0.26
CA ARG A 327 22.22 8.04 -0.08
C ARG A 327 22.83 7.95 1.32
N PHE A 328 22.47 6.92 2.06
CA PHE A 328 23.03 6.64 3.39
C PHE A 328 24.00 5.47 3.30
N THR A 329 25.17 5.62 3.89
CA THR A 329 26.13 4.52 4.13
C THR A 329 26.00 3.94 5.53
N VAL A 330 25.20 4.55 6.39
CA VAL A 330 25.02 4.18 7.80
C VAL A 330 23.54 4.17 8.18
N SER A 331 23.23 3.51 9.30
CA SER A 331 21.88 3.50 9.87
C SER A 331 21.96 3.69 11.38
N LEU A 332 21.06 4.51 11.92
CA LEU A 332 20.87 4.63 13.36
C LEU A 332 20.23 3.36 13.96
N GLY A 333 19.59 2.52 13.14
CA GLY A 333 18.88 1.31 13.57
C GLY A 333 17.54 1.57 14.22
N VAL A 334 16.85 2.61 13.80
CA VAL A 334 15.47 2.94 14.19
C VAL A 334 14.52 2.63 13.06
N VAL A 335 13.28 2.28 13.40
CA VAL A 335 12.13 2.31 12.50
C VAL A 335 11.44 3.65 12.73
N PRO A 336 11.48 4.58 11.77
CA PRO A 336 10.85 5.87 11.93
C PRO A 336 9.31 5.75 11.93
N ASP A 337 8.64 6.61 12.69
CA ASP A 337 7.18 6.75 12.63
C ASP A 337 6.80 7.75 11.53
N TYR A 338 6.57 7.25 10.33
CA TYR A 338 6.20 8.05 9.16
C TYR A 338 4.87 8.79 9.31
N LEU A 339 4.02 8.42 10.27
CA LEU A 339 2.72 9.05 10.53
C LEU A 339 2.78 10.07 11.67
N TYR A 340 3.96 10.34 12.19
CA TYR A 340 4.15 11.41 13.16
C TYR A 340 4.12 12.77 12.47
N ASP A 341 3.22 13.63 12.95
CA ASP A 341 2.94 14.98 12.42
C ASP A 341 3.45 16.10 13.35
N GLY A 342 4.19 15.76 14.40
CA GLY A 342 4.84 16.73 15.28
C GLY A 342 6.28 17.05 14.88
N GLU A 343 6.93 17.93 15.64
CA GLU A 343 8.31 18.34 15.38
C GLU A 343 9.30 17.22 15.74
N GLY A 344 10.24 16.94 14.83
CA GLY A 344 11.28 15.92 14.98
C GLY A 344 10.97 14.63 14.24
N MET A 345 11.69 13.56 14.57
CA MET A 345 11.45 12.21 14.03
C MET A 345 11.13 11.26 15.19
N ARG A 346 9.86 10.85 15.30
CA ARG A 346 9.42 9.89 16.31
C ARG A 346 9.85 8.48 15.93
N ILE A 347 10.34 7.73 16.91
CA ILE A 347 10.80 6.34 16.74
C ILE A 347 9.62 5.41 17.00
N ASP A 348 9.31 4.53 16.05
CA ASP A 348 8.29 3.47 16.21
C ASP A 348 8.89 2.10 16.58
N GLY A 349 10.19 1.94 16.38
CA GLY A 349 10.93 0.74 16.76
C GLY A 349 12.43 0.96 16.80
N VAL A 350 13.14 0.14 17.57
CA VAL A 350 14.60 0.16 17.68
C VAL A 350 15.12 -1.24 17.44
N THR A 351 16.16 -1.36 16.61
CA THR A 351 16.82 -2.64 16.31
C THR A 351 17.92 -2.89 17.33
N GLU A 352 17.88 -4.04 18.01
CA GLU A 352 18.95 -4.45 18.93
C GLU A 352 20.32 -4.51 18.24
N GLY A 353 21.37 -4.19 18.99
CA GLY A 353 22.75 -4.19 18.48
C GLY A 353 23.09 -3.04 17.53
N LYS A 354 22.17 -2.08 17.32
CA LYS A 354 22.41 -0.88 16.49
C LYS A 354 22.66 0.38 17.32
N PRO A 355 23.16 1.47 16.71
CA PRO A 355 23.55 2.68 17.45
C PRO A 355 22.44 3.27 18.32
N ALA A 356 21.17 3.25 17.87
CA ALA A 356 20.04 3.70 18.69
C ALA A 356 19.84 2.88 19.97
N ALA A 357 19.89 1.55 19.86
CA ALA A 357 19.77 0.66 21.01
C ALA A 357 20.93 0.89 21.99
N ALA A 358 22.16 1.05 21.47
CA ALA A 358 23.35 1.34 22.29
C ALA A 358 23.25 2.69 23.01
N ALA A 359 22.57 3.67 22.42
CA ALA A 359 22.25 4.95 23.04
C ALA A 359 21.01 4.92 23.96
N GLY A 360 20.39 3.75 24.15
CA GLY A 360 19.23 3.57 25.02
C GLY A 360 17.95 4.22 24.50
N MET A 361 17.85 4.50 23.20
CA MET A 361 16.60 4.95 22.58
C MET A 361 15.56 3.82 22.59
N GLU A 362 14.30 4.20 22.70
CA GLU A 362 13.15 3.31 22.77
C GLU A 362 12.03 3.80 21.85
N LYS A 363 11.03 2.95 21.62
CA LYS A 363 9.79 3.34 20.93
C LYS A 363 9.14 4.52 21.65
N GLY A 364 8.72 5.52 20.88
CA GLY A 364 8.08 6.75 21.36
C GLY A 364 9.05 7.90 21.62
N ASP A 365 10.36 7.66 21.62
CA ASP A 365 11.35 8.75 21.65
C ASP A 365 11.29 9.57 20.36
N ILE A 366 11.57 10.88 20.46
CA ILE A 366 11.56 11.80 19.31
C ILE A 366 12.96 12.36 19.11
N VAL A 367 13.61 12.03 17.99
CA VAL A 367 14.92 12.57 17.64
C VAL A 367 14.76 14.03 17.21
N MET A 368 15.41 14.93 17.95
CA MET A 368 15.38 16.38 17.74
C MET A 368 16.67 16.90 17.11
N ARG A 369 17.80 16.21 17.31
CA ARG A 369 19.09 16.61 16.77
C ARG A 369 19.98 15.40 16.51
N LEU A 370 20.70 15.41 15.39
CA LEU A 370 21.72 14.42 15.04
C LEU A 370 23.00 15.17 14.64
N GLY A 371 24.02 15.11 15.48
CA GLY A 371 25.21 15.96 15.37
C GLY A 371 24.85 17.45 15.41
N ASP A 372 25.24 18.18 14.38
CA ASP A 372 24.95 19.60 14.24
C ASP A 372 23.62 19.88 13.51
N SER A 373 22.92 18.83 13.07
CA SER A 373 21.67 18.97 12.31
C SER A 373 20.45 18.91 13.22
N THR A 374 19.65 19.98 13.22
CA THR A 374 18.31 19.98 13.83
C THR A 374 17.35 19.16 12.99
N ILE A 375 16.63 18.26 13.65
CA ILE A 375 15.63 17.40 13.04
C ILE A 375 14.27 18.02 13.33
N VAL A 376 13.62 18.53 12.29
CA VAL A 376 12.26 19.10 12.38
C VAL A 376 11.20 18.15 11.82
N ASP A 377 11.60 17.23 10.95
CA ASP A 377 10.76 16.23 10.30
C ASP A 377 11.59 15.02 9.83
N MET A 378 10.92 14.03 9.22
CA MET A 378 11.55 12.84 8.66
C MET A 378 12.65 13.15 7.64
N MET A 379 12.41 14.13 6.76
CA MET A 379 13.35 14.49 5.71
C MET A 379 14.60 15.17 6.27
N GLY A 380 14.46 15.95 7.34
CA GLY A 380 15.56 16.51 8.11
C GLY A 380 16.41 15.42 8.74
N TYR A 381 15.79 14.39 9.31
CA TYR A 381 16.49 13.22 9.83
C TYR A 381 17.26 12.48 8.74
N MET A 382 16.61 12.21 7.61
CA MET A 382 17.24 11.58 6.46
C MET A 382 18.45 12.41 6.00
N ARG A 383 18.30 13.70 5.67
CA ARG A 383 19.44 14.55 5.27
C ARG A 383 20.58 14.58 6.29
N ALA A 384 20.27 14.62 7.59
CA ALA A 384 21.29 14.56 8.63
C ALA A 384 22.06 13.23 8.59
N LEU A 385 21.37 12.11 8.44
CA LEU A 385 21.96 10.77 8.42
C LEU A 385 22.92 10.58 7.21
N SER A 386 22.65 11.20 6.06
CA SER A 386 23.53 11.09 4.88
C SER A 386 24.87 11.77 5.01
N ALA A 387 25.04 12.63 6.02
CA ALA A 387 26.31 13.28 6.26
C ALA A 387 27.33 12.38 6.98
N PHE A 388 26.94 11.17 7.40
CA PHE A 388 27.76 10.29 8.23
C PHE A 388 28.23 9.03 7.48
N GLU A 389 29.46 8.61 7.78
CA GLU A 389 30.10 7.40 7.28
C GLU A 389 30.32 6.36 8.41
N LEU A 390 30.59 5.11 8.02
CA LEU A 390 30.82 4.03 8.99
C LEU A 390 32.04 4.35 9.86
N GLY A 391 31.87 4.27 11.18
CA GLY A 391 32.90 4.61 12.15
C GLY A 391 32.85 6.04 12.68
N ASP A 392 32.02 6.91 12.10
CA ASP A 392 31.79 8.26 12.63
C ASP A 392 31.16 8.22 14.01
N GLU A 393 31.56 9.16 14.87
CA GLU A 393 31.02 9.34 16.21
C GLU A 393 30.32 10.70 16.28
N THR A 394 29.11 10.71 16.83
CA THR A 394 28.34 11.94 16.98
C THR A 394 27.47 11.89 18.24
N THR A 395 26.74 12.97 18.49
CA THR A 395 25.74 13.04 19.56
C THR A 395 24.36 13.07 18.96
N VAL A 396 23.43 12.32 19.54
CA VAL A 396 22.01 12.36 19.23
C VAL A 396 21.26 12.93 20.42
N GLU A 397 20.39 13.88 20.13
CA GLU A 397 19.48 14.49 21.09
C GLU A 397 18.06 14.00 20.81
N PHE A 398 17.44 13.39 21.81
CA PHE A 398 16.10 12.85 21.67
C PHE A 398 15.25 13.13 22.91
N LYS A 399 13.95 13.30 22.69
CA LYS A 399 12.95 13.56 23.73
C LYS A 399 12.29 12.27 24.15
N ARG A 400 12.22 12.00 25.45
CA ARG A 400 11.39 10.94 26.06
C ARG A 400 10.30 11.59 26.91
N GLY A 401 9.09 11.66 26.38
CA GLY A 401 8.02 12.45 27.00
C GLY A 401 8.38 13.93 27.02
N GLU A 402 8.59 14.51 28.21
CA GLU A 402 9.04 15.90 28.37
C GLU A 402 10.56 16.04 28.59
N GLU A 403 11.27 14.93 28.83
CA GLU A 403 12.70 14.95 29.11
C GLU A 403 13.53 14.95 27.82
N VAL A 404 14.53 15.84 27.73
CA VAL A 404 15.52 15.83 26.64
C VAL A 404 16.76 15.05 27.09
N LYS A 405 17.14 14.06 26.29
CA LYS A 405 18.31 13.20 26.52
C LYS A 405 19.34 13.41 25.42
N LEU A 406 20.61 13.33 25.80
CA LEU A 406 21.76 13.41 24.91
C LEU A 406 22.60 12.15 25.06
N SER A 407 22.86 11.47 23.95
CA SER A 407 23.69 10.25 23.93
C SER A 407 24.73 10.32 22.84
N LYS A 408 25.91 9.77 23.12
CA LYS A 408 26.93 9.56 22.08
C LYS A 408 26.62 8.27 21.34
N ILE A 409 26.71 8.33 20.02
CA ILE A 409 26.55 7.19 19.13
C ILE A 409 27.76 7.07 18.22
N LYS A 410 27.97 5.84 17.75
CA LYS A 410 28.94 5.51 16.71
C LYS A 410 28.21 4.74 15.63
N PHE A 411 28.39 5.13 14.38
CA PHE A 411 27.77 4.47 13.23
C PHE A 411 28.52 3.22 12.78
#